data_AF-A0A2V6L3K0-F1
#
_entry.id   AF-A0A2V6L3K0-F1
#
_cell.length_a   1.000
_cell.length_b   1.000
_cell.length_c   1.000
_cell.angle_alpha   90.00
_cell.angle_beta   90.00
_cell.angle_gamma   90.00
#
_symmetry.space_group_name_H-M   'P 1'
#
loop_
_entity.id
_entity.type
_entity.pdbx_description
1 polymer ?
#
loop_
_entity_poly.entity_id
_entity_poly.type
_entity_poly.pdbx_seq_one_letter_code
_entity_poly.pdbx_strand_id
1 'polypeptide(L)' 'MRTRRYSLRTEQAYLDWIRRFILFHGKRHPRDMGEQEIVDFLNHLATKRNVSASTQNQHVKASLTCQER' A
#
# COMPACT_ATOMS: atom_id res chain seq x y z
N MET A 1 -12.04 6.05 -0.52
CA MET A 1 -11.50 6.29 0.83
C MET A 1 -12.47 7.05 1.74
N ARG A 2 -13.11 8.14 1.27
CA ARG A 2 -14.17 8.86 2.02
C ARG A 2 -15.38 8.04 2.49
N THR A 3 -15.69 6.92 1.86
CA THR A 3 -16.84 6.06 2.24
C THR A 3 -16.62 5.23 3.50
N ARG A 4 -15.37 4.97 3.93
CA ARG A 4 -15.07 4.10 5.08
C ARG A 4 -14.83 4.88 6.40
N ARG A 5 -15.07 6.19 6.43
CA ARG A 5 -14.88 7.06 7.62
C ARG A 5 -13.52 6.87 8.31
N TYR A 6 -12.46 6.64 7.54
CA TYR A 6 -11.11 6.60 8.11
C TYR A 6 -10.72 7.99 8.59
N SER A 7 -9.98 8.05 9.70
CA SER A 7 -9.42 9.32 10.16
C SER A 7 -8.46 9.89 9.10
N LEU A 8 -8.33 11.22 9.03
CA LEU A 8 -7.45 11.91 8.08
C LEU A 8 -6.01 11.36 8.10
N ARG A 9 -5.52 11.00 9.29
CA ARG A 9 -4.20 10.39 9.47
C ARG A 9 -4.07 9.03 8.77
N THR A 10 -5.12 8.22 8.79
CA THR A 10 -5.14 6.89 8.16
C THR A 10 -5.26 7.01 6.64
N GLU A 11 -6.05 7.97 6.15
CA GLU A 11 -6.16 8.25 4.72
C GLU A 11 -4.83 8.76 4.15
N GLN A 12 -4.16 9.68 4.85
CA GLN A 12 -2.85 10.16 4.45
C GLN A 12 -1.81 9.03 4.39
N ALA A 13 -1.81 8.15 5.41
CA ALA A 13 -0.92 6.99 5.43
C ALA A 13 -1.20 6.06 4.24
N TYR A 14 -2.47 5.78 3.92
CA TYR A 14 -2.83 4.94 2.79
C TYR A 14 -2.42 5.58 1.45
N LEU A 15 -2.62 6.87 1.27
CA LEU A 15 -2.19 7.59 0.06
C LEU A 15 -0.67 7.57 -0.10
N ASP A 16 0.09 7.74 0.98
CA ASP A 16 1.55 7.66 0.93
C ASP A 16 2.03 6.25 0.59
N TRP A 17 1.35 5.22 1.09
CA TRP A 17 1.61 3.83 0.74
C TRP A 17 1.35 3.54 -0.73
N ILE A 18 0.19 3.94 -1.25
CA ILE A 18 -0.17 3.77 -2.66
C ILE A 18 0.82 4.52 -3.56
N ARG A 19 1.21 5.75 -3.20
CA ARG A 19 2.23 6.49 -3.97
C ARG A 19 3.56 5.75 -4.02
N ARG A 20 4.04 5.23 -2.89
CA ARG A 20 5.31 4.48 -2.82
C ARG A 20 5.23 3.18 -3.61
N PHE A 21 4.11 2.48 -3.55
CA PHE A 21 3.85 1.27 -4.32
C PHE A 21 3.87 1.54 -5.83
N ILE A 22 3.14 2.57 -6.29
CA ILE A 22 3.11 2.98 -7.70
C ILE A 22 4.51 3.41 -8.18
N LEU A 23 5.26 4.15 -7.36
CA LEU A 23 6.63 4.57 -7.70
C LEU A 23 7.59 3.39 -7.81
N PHE A 24 7.49 2.41 -6.91
CA PHE A 24 8.34 1.22 -6.91
C PHE A 24 8.12 0.36 -8.18
N HIS A 25 6.86 0.24 -8.61
CA HIS A 25 6.47 -0.55 -9.78
C HIS A 25 6.44 0.27 -11.09
N GLY A 26 7.16 1.39 -11.15
CA GLY A 26 7.34 2.14 -12.39
C GLY A 26 6.08 2.81 -12.94
N LYS A 27 5.19 3.29 -12.06
CA LYS A 27 3.91 3.94 -12.40
C LYS A 27 2.85 3.01 -13.02
N ARG A 28 2.99 1.69 -12.87
CA ARG A 28 1.92 0.76 -13.24
C ARG A 28 0.70 1.00 -12.35
N HIS A 29 -0.48 0.71 -12.88
CA HIS A 29 -1.72 0.85 -12.12
C HIS A 29 -1.89 -0.34 -11.15
N PRO A 30 -2.24 -0.13 -9.87
CA PRO A 30 -2.39 -1.20 -8.87
C PRO A 30 -3.42 -2.27 -9.23
N ARG A 31 -4.30 -1.99 -10.19
CA ARG A 31 -5.31 -2.92 -10.70
C ARG A 31 -4.75 -4.00 -11.62
N ASP A 32 -3.61 -3.71 -12.26
CA ASP A 32 -2.88 -4.68 -13.08
C ASP A 32 -1.78 -5.38 -12.28
N MET A 33 -1.64 -5.05 -10.99
CA MET A 33 -0.69 -5.65 -10.07
C MET A 33 -1.44 -6.55 -9.11
N GLY A 34 -0.96 -7.77 -8.96
CA GLY A 34 -1.58 -8.80 -8.14
C GLY A 34 -0.94 -8.88 -6.76
N GLU A 35 -1.15 -10.04 -6.15
CA GLU A 35 -0.60 -10.34 -4.82
C GLU A 35 0.93 -10.44 -4.84
N GLN A 36 1.52 -10.87 -5.95
CA GLN A 36 2.98 -11.01 -6.10
C GLN A 36 3.71 -9.67 -5.98
N GLU A 37 3.23 -8.63 -6.67
CA GLU A 37 3.81 -7.29 -6.60
C GLU A 37 3.67 -6.65 -5.20
N ILE A 38 2.61 -7.01 -4.48
CA ILE A 38 2.40 -6.59 -3.09
C ILE A 38 3.42 -7.28 -2.19
N VAL A 39 3.62 -8.59 -2.35
CA VAL A 39 4.62 -9.36 -1.59
C VAL A 39 6.04 -8.84 -1.85
N ASP A 40 6.40 -8.58 -3.10
CA ASP A 40 7.71 -8.03 -3.46
C ASP A 40 7.96 -6.65 -2.83
N PHE A 41 6.94 -5.79 -2.85
CA PHE A 41 7.02 -4.49 -2.21
C PHE A 41 7.13 -4.59 -0.68
N LEU A 42 6.40 -5.52 -0.06
CA LEU A 42 6.48 -5.77 1.38
C LEU A 42 7.84 -6.34 1.79
N ASN A 43 8.38 -7.26 0.99
CA ASN A 43 9.73 -7.78 1.18
C ASN A 43 10.75 -6.64 1.09
N HIS A 44 10.66 -5.79 0.07
CA HIS A 44 11.51 -4.61 -0.07
C HIS A 44 11.44 -3.67 1.13
N LEU A 45 10.24 -3.44 1.68
CA LEU A 45 10.06 -2.63 2.89
C LEU A 45 10.68 -3.28 4.12
N ALA A 46 10.52 -4.58 4.28
CA ALA A 46 11.11 -5.32 5.39
C ALA A 46 12.64 -5.23 5.37
N THR A 47 13.27 -5.44 4.20
CA THR A 47 14.73 -5.43 4.09
C THR A 47 15.32 -4.02 4.19
N LYS A 48 14.68 -3.01 3.59
CA LYS A 48 15.28 -1.67 3.42
C LYS A 48 14.89 -0.66 4.49
N ARG A 49 13.76 -0.86 5.18
CA ARG A 49 13.19 0.14 6.10
C ARG A 49 12.87 -0.41 7.50
N ASN A 50 13.04 -1.72 7.73
CA ASN A 50 12.79 -2.39 9.02
C ASN A 50 11.44 -1.97 9.65
N VAL A 51 10.40 -1.87 8.81
CA VAL A 51 9.13 -1.28 9.20
C VAL A 51 8.35 -2.27 10.07
N SER A 52 7.72 -1.79 11.15
CA SER A 52 6.96 -2.66 12.05
C SER A 52 5.79 -3.35 11.33
N ALA A 53 5.41 -4.54 11.81
CA ALA A 53 4.29 -5.33 11.27
C ALA A 53 2.96 -4.55 11.23
N SER A 54 2.73 -3.65 12.20
CA SER A 54 1.56 -2.74 12.22
C SER A 54 1.50 -1.85 10.98
N THR A 55 2.67 -1.41 10.52
CA THR A 55 2.80 -0.51 9.36
C THR A 55 2.64 -1.28 8.04
N GLN A 56 3.14 -2.52 7.98
CA GLN A 56 2.91 -3.42 6.84
C GLN A 56 1.41 -3.73 6.69
N ASN A 57 0.71 -3.95 7.81
CA ASN A 57 -0.72 -4.28 7.78
C ASN A 57 -1.59 -3.11 7.28
N GLN A 58 -1.16 -1.87 7.49
CA GLN A 58 -1.80 -0.68 6.90
C GLN A 58 -1.60 -0.61 5.39
N HIS A 59 -0.40 -0.95 4.90
CA HIS A 59 -0.12 -1.02 3.47
C HIS A 59 -0.97 -2.07 2.75
N VAL A 60 -1.09 -3.27 3.32
CA VAL A 60 -1.89 -4.38 2.77
C VAL A 60 -3.35 -3.93 2.60
N LYS A 61 -3.94 -3.33 3.64
CA LYS A 61 -5.31 -2.80 3.58
C LYS A 61 -5.47 -1.70 2.53
N ALA A 62 -4.49 -0.82 2.37
CA ALA A 62 -4.51 0.24 1.36
C ALA A 62 -4.51 -0.34 -0.06
N SER A 63 -3.65 -1.34 -0.31
CA SER A 63 -3.53 -2.01 -1.61
C SER A 63 -4.82 -2.76 -1.99
N LEU A 64 -5.36 -3.55 -1.06
CA LEU A 64 -6.66 -4.23 -1.23
C LEU A 64 -7.80 -3.23 -1.52
N THR A 65 -7.86 -2.12 -0.78
CA THR A 65 -8.89 -1.08 -1.00
C THR A 65 -8.82 -0.47 -2.41
N CYS A 66 -7.64 -0.46 -3.05
CA CYS A 66 -7.46 0.04 -4.41
C CYS A 66 -7.79 -1.01 -5.49
N GLN A 67 -7.69 -2.31 -5.20
CA GLN A 67 -8.11 -3.37 -6.12
C GLN A 67 -9.64 -3.56 -6.16
N GLU A 68 -10.34 -3.28 -5.06
CA GLU A 68 -11.82 -3.38 -4.97
C GLU A 68 -12.58 -2.22 -5.64
N ARG A 69 -11.90 -1.32 -6.38
CA ARG A 69 -12.48 -0.12 -7.01
C ARG A 69 -12.32 -0.17 -8.53
#